data_AF-A0A952W9N4-F1
#
_entry.id   AF-A0A952W9N4-F1
#
_cell.length_a   1.000
_cell.length_b   1.000
_cell.length_c   1.000
_cell.angle_alpha   90.00
_cell.angle_beta   90.00
_cell.angle_gamma   90.00
#
_symmetry.space_group_name_H-M   'P 1'
#
loop_
_entity.id
_entity.type
_entity.pdbx_description
1 polymer ?
#
loop_
_entity_poly.entity_id
_entity_poly.type
_entity_poly.pdbx_seq_one_letter_code
_entity_poly.pdbx_strand_id
1 'polypeptide(L)' 'MPRLIAGLGNDSVDVTHPLTAAVAHAMWQLRGGEDIANWVDAERLVDRFLRACEPTEGRVPEVVIPARRARATR' A
#
# COMPACT_ATOMS: atom_id res chain seq x y z
N MET A 1 -0.55 -13.20 5.93
CA MET A 1 -0.28 -11.75 5.81
C MET A 1 -1.59 -11.07 5.44
N PRO A 2 -2.04 -10.03 6.16
CA PRO A 2 -3.22 -9.26 5.78
C PRO A 2 -3.03 -8.65 4.39
N ARG A 3 -4.14 -8.40 3.68
CA ARG A 3 -4.12 -7.81 2.34
C ARG A 3 -4.70 -6.40 2.36
N LEU A 4 -4.08 -5.49 1.62
CA LEU A 4 -4.59 -4.15 1.39
C LEU A 4 -5.36 -4.13 0.08
N ILE A 5 -6.68 -3.95 0.17
CA ILE A 5 -7.57 -3.86 -0.98
C ILE A 5 -7.97 -2.41 -1.18
N ALA A 6 -7.67 -1.85 -2.35
CA ALA A 6 -8.13 -0.53 -2.75
C ALA A 6 -9.46 -0.67 -3.51
N GLY A 7 -10.49 0.02 -3.04
CA GLY A 7 -11.76 0.16 -3.77
C GLY A 7 -11.64 1.24 -4.86
N LEU A 8 -12.07 0.91 -6.07
CA LEU A 8 -12.05 1.78 -7.25
C LEU A 8 -13.47 1.86 -7.83
N GLY A 9 -14.38 2.51 -7.11
CA GLY A 9 -15.80 2.55 -7.49
C GLY A 9 -16.44 1.16 -7.37
N ASN A 10 -16.81 0.56 -8.50
CA ASN A 10 -17.41 -0.79 -8.55
C ASN A 10 -16.38 -1.92 -8.54
N ASP A 11 -15.09 -1.60 -8.66
CA ASP A 11 -14.00 -2.58 -8.71
C ASP A 11 -13.13 -2.54 -7.45
N SER A 12 -12.29 -3.57 -7.28
CA SER A 12 -11.30 -3.64 -6.22
C SER A 12 -9.97 -4.21 -6.74
N VAL A 13 -8.86 -3.71 -6.19
CA VAL A 13 -7.51 -4.14 -6.56
C VAL A 13 -6.71 -4.46 -5.31
N ASP A 14 -6.06 -5.61 -5.29
CA ASP A 14 -5.08 -5.95 -4.27
C ASP A 14 -3.79 -5.17 -4.52
N VAL A 15 -3.52 -4.20 -3.65
CA VAL A 15 -2.37 -3.30 -3.74
C VAL A 15 -1.27 -3.69 -2.75
N THR A 16 -1.38 -4.85 -2.08
CA THR A 16 -0.40 -5.32 -1.10
C THR A 16 1.00 -5.43 -1.72
N HIS A 17 1.10 -6.09 -2.87
CA HIS A 17 2.38 -6.30 -3.55
C HIS A 17 2.97 -4.99 -4.13
N PRO A 18 2.20 -4.12 -4.83
CA PRO A 18 2.66 -2.80 -5.21
C PRO A 18 3.17 -1.94 -4.03
N LEU A 19 2.49 -1.98 -2.89
CA LEU A 19 2.91 -1.26 -1.69
C LEU A 19 4.25 -1.80 -1.17
N THR A 20 4.39 -3.12 -1.04
CA THR A 20 5.66 -3.76 -0.66
C THR A 20 6.79 -3.37 -1.59
N ALA A 21 6.56 -3.37 -2.91
CA ALA A 21 7.55 -2.96 -3.89
C ALA A 21 7.98 -1.49 -3.73
N ALA A 22 7.01 -0.59 -3.49
CA ALA A 22 7.30 0.82 -3.26
C ALA A 22 8.14 1.04 -1.99
N VAL A 23 7.82 0.31 -0.91
CA VAL A 23 8.59 0.36 0.35
C VAL A 23 10.00 -0.21 0.15
N ALA A 24 10.13 -1.36 -0.50
CA ALA A 24 11.44 -1.98 -0.81
C ALA A 24 12.31 -1.04 -1.65
N HIS A 25 11.71 -0.38 -2.64
CA HIS A 25 12.40 0.61 -3.46
C HIS A 25 12.84 1.83 -2.63
N ALA A 26 11.99 2.35 -1.76
CA ALA A 26 12.35 3.46 -0.87
C ALA A 26 13.49 3.07 0.09
N MET A 27 13.50 1.84 0.61
CA MET A 27 14.61 1.32 1.42
C MET A 27 15.90 1.28 0.58
N TRP A 28 15.85 0.73 -0.63
CA TRP A 28 17.01 0.72 -1.53
C TRP A 28 17.56 2.13 -1.80
N GLN A 29 16.69 3.11 -2.06
CA GLN A 29 17.10 4.52 -2.25
C GLN A 29 17.81 5.12 -1.01
N LEU A 30 17.40 4.71 0.21
CA LEU A 30 17.93 5.28 1.45
C LEU A 30 19.23 4.65 1.93
N ARG A 31 19.35 3.31 1.82
CA ARG A 31 20.48 2.56 2.41
C ARG A 31 21.26 1.70 1.40
N GLY A 32 20.82 1.62 0.14
CA GLY A 32 21.36 0.69 -0.85
C GLY A 32 21.16 -0.76 -0.41
N GLY A 33 22.20 -1.58 -0.60
CA GLY A 33 22.22 -2.98 -0.17
C GLY A 33 21.56 -3.95 -1.15
N GLU A 34 21.35 -5.18 -0.70
CA GLU A 34 20.80 -6.26 -1.54
C GLU A 34 19.28 -6.11 -1.74
N ASP A 35 18.85 -6.25 -2.99
CA ASP A 35 17.44 -6.13 -3.40
C ASP A 35 16.54 -7.10 -2.62
N ILE A 36 17.00 -8.34 -2.41
CA ILE A 36 16.24 -9.38 -1.69
C ILE A 36 16.10 -9.01 -0.21
N ALA A 37 17.15 -8.51 0.43
CA ALA A 37 17.09 -8.10 1.84
C ALA A 37 16.12 -6.92 2.03
N ASN A 38 16.16 -5.94 1.13
CA ASN A 38 15.23 -4.81 1.12
C ASN A 38 13.78 -5.27 0.89
N TRP A 39 13.56 -6.25 0.03
CA TRP A 39 12.23 -6.83 -0.20
C TRP A 39 11.67 -7.51 1.06
N VAL A 40 12.46 -8.39 1.70
CA VAL A 40 12.03 -9.11 2.91
C VAL A 40 11.74 -8.15 4.06
N ASP A 41 12.55 -7.11 4.24
CA ASP A 41 12.29 -6.08 5.25
C ASP A 41 11.02 -5.28 4.94
N ALA A 42 10.78 -4.96 3.67
CA ALA A 42 9.56 -4.29 3.24
C ALA A 42 8.31 -5.15 3.49
N GLU A 43 8.35 -6.45 3.19
CA GLU A 43 7.24 -7.37 3.48
C GLU A 43 6.90 -7.40 4.98
N ARG A 44 7.93 -7.47 5.84
CA ARG A 44 7.76 -7.44 7.30
C ARG A 44 7.16 -6.12 7.80
N LEU A 45 7.59 -4.99 7.22
CA LEU A 45 7.09 -3.67 7.59
C LEU A 45 5.64 -3.47 7.15
N VAL A 46 5.30 -3.89 5.92
CA VAL A 46 3.94 -3.84 5.40
C VAL A 46 3.01 -4.77 6.18
N ASP A 47 3.42 -6.01 6.50
CA ASP A 47 2.60 -6.91 7.34
C ASP A 47 2.31 -6.29 8.71
N ARG A 48 3.32 -5.70 9.37
CA ARG A 48 3.14 -5.00 10.65
C ARG A 48 2.19 -3.80 10.53
N PHE A 49 2.35 -2.99 9.50
CA PHE A 49 1.48 -1.85 9.23
C PHE A 49 0.03 -2.31 9.04
N LEU A 50 -0.21 -3.31 8.19
CA LEU A 50 -1.56 -3.79 7.92
C LEU A 50 -2.21 -4.41 9.15
N ARG A 51 -1.46 -5.15 9.98
CA ARG A 51 -1.96 -5.67 11.26
C ARG A 51 -2.30 -4.56 12.26
N ALA A 52 -1.53 -3.47 12.29
CA ALA A 52 -1.84 -2.32 13.13
C ALA A 52 -3.06 -1.54 12.62
N CYS A 53 -3.32 -1.60 11.31
CA CYS A 53 -4.52 -1.05 10.69
C CYS A 53 -5.73 -1.99 10.77
N GLU A 54 -5.57 -3.25 11.19
CA GLU A 54 -6.72 -4.10 11.48
C GLU A 54 -7.52 -3.42 12.59
N PRO A 55 -8.75 -2.99 12.31
CA PRO A 55 -9.57 -2.32 13.30
C PRO A 55 -9.80 -3.30 14.45
N THR A 56 -9.62 -2.82 15.67
CA THR A 56 -9.90 -3.57 16.91
C THR A 56 -11.35 -4.12 16.96
N GLU A 57 -12.22 -3.73 16.01
CA GLU A 57 -13.62 -4.11 15.90
C GLU A 57 -14.12 -4.34 14.43
N GLY A 58 -13.24 -4.71 13.48
CA GLY A 58 -13.68 -5.17 12.15
C GLY A 58 -14.17 -4.11 11.15
N ARG A 59 -14.04 -2.80 11.46
CA ARG A 59 -14.44 -1.70 10.56
C ARG A 59 -13.26 -1.14 9.76
N VAL A 60 -13.07 -1.59 8.53
CA VAL A 60 -12.02 -1.04 7.63
C VAL A 60 -12.39 0.43 7.33
N PRO A 61 -11.51 1.41 7.57
CA PRO A 61 -11.78 2.79 7.19
C PRO A 61 -11.83 2.89 5.67
N GLU A 62 -13.01 3.22 5.14
CA GLU A 62 -13.19 3.49 3.72
C GLU A 62 -12.48 4.81 3.36
N VAL A 63 -11.40 4.73 2.58
CA VAL A 63 -10.71 5.92 2.04
C VAL A 63 -11.29 6.23 0.67
N VAL A 64 -12.29 7.12 0.62
CA VAL A 64 -12.87 7.60 -0.63
C VAL A 64 -11.91 8.63 -1.25
N ILE A 65 -11.22 8.26 -2.33
CA ILE A 65 -10.44 9.20 -3.14
C ILE A 65 -11.40 9.86 -4.16
N PRO A 66 -11.71 11.16 -4.03
CA PRO A 66 -12.58 11.81 -5.00
C PRO A 66 -11.91 11.83 -6.38
N ALA A 67 -12.66 11.46 -7.42
CA ALA A 67 -12.19 11.54 -8.80
C ALA A 67 -11.71 12.97 -9.09
N ARG A 68 -10.45 13.11 -9.53
CA ARG A 68 -9.89 14.41 -9.96
C ARG A 68 -10.80 14.97 -11.05
N ARG A 69 -11.41 16.14 -10.82
CA ARG A 69 -12.08 16.90 -11.90
C ARG A 69 -11.06 17.14 -13.02
N ALA A 70 -11.32 16.59 -14.20
CA ALA A 70 -10.56 16.90 -15.39
C ALA A 70 -10.57 18.42 -15.60
N ARG A 71 -9.39 19.04 -15.61
CA ARG A 71 -9.24 20.47 -15.88
C ARG A 71 -9.53 20.67 -17.36
N ALA A 72 -10.72 21.19 -17.69
CA ALA A 72 -11.04 21.61 -19.04
C ALA A 72 -10.07 22.74 -19.43
N THR A 73 -9.10 22.42 -20.28
CA THR A 73 -8.27 23.40 -20.98
C THR A 73 -9.11 24.01 -22.09
N ARG A 74 -9.39 25.31 -21.97
CA ARG A 74 -9.88 26.15 -23.08
C ARG A 74 -8.70 26.61 -23.92
#